data_AF-A0A7J2JZN2-F1
#
_entry.id   AF-A0A7J2JZN2-F1
#
_cell.length_a   1.000
_cell.length_b   1.000
_cell.length_c   1.000
_cell.angle_alpha   90.00
_cell.angle_beta   90.00
_cell.angle_gamma   90.00
#
_symmetry.space_group_name_H-M   'P 1'
#
loop_
_entity.id
_entity.type
_entity.pdbx_description
1 polymer ?
#
loop_
_entity_poly.entity_id
_entity_poly.type
_entity_poly.pdbx_seq_one_letter_code
_entity_poly.pdbx_strand_id
1 'polypeptide(L)'
;VMSSAGDYVGSAYRGARDGMRDGAIIIHGSAGSELGNFMRGGSIEVRGSVGLFPGIHMRGGAILVRGDCEGRPGAFMRSGKIIICGHVPGVPPGFSILRISKSVKFKGEKVQGPFYTLIGDLTEDGDGRLHVAKAPNEHLAYLERLIGG
;
A
#
# COMPACT_ATOMS: atom_id res chain seq x y z
N VAL A 1 -1.88 -15.67 -9.94
CA VAL A 1 -1.67 -16.86 -9.06
C VAL A 1 -3.00 -17.22 -8.43
N MET A 2 -3.47 -18.47 -8.60
CA MET A 2 -4.76 -18.92 -8.05
C MET A 2 -4.69 -19.29 -6.56
N SER A 3 -3.47 -19.38 -6.01
CA SER A 3 -3.15 -19.61 -4.59
C SER A 3 -2.44 -18.40 -3.98
N SER A 4 -1.91 -18.58 -2.77
CA SER A 4 -0.97 -17.63 -2.15
C SER A 4 0.39 -17.63 -2.86
N ALA A 5 1.14 -16.54 -2.67
CA ALA A 5 2.51 -16.36 -3.11
C ALA A 5 3.42 -16.06 -1.90
N GLY A 6 4.72 -16.31 -2.04
CA GLY A 6 5.71 -16.02 -1.00
C GLY A 6 6.09 -14.54 -0.94
N ASP A 7 7.27 -14.28 -0.38
CA ASP A 7 7.84 -12.95 -0.23
C ASP A 7 8.31 -12.36 -1.58
N TYR A 8 8.57 -11.05 -1.61
CA TYR A 8 9.23 -10.34 -2.71
C TYR A 8 8.52 -10.40 -4.08
N VAL A 9 7.22 -10.63 -4.12
CA VAL A 9 6.48 -10.63 -5.39
C VAL A 9 6.51 -9.23 -6.01
N GLY A 10 6.95 -9.13 -7.26
CA GLY A 10 7.06 -7.85 -7.98
C GLY A 10 8.24 -6.99 -7.54
N SER A 11 9.21 -7.57 -6.81
CA SER A 11 10.32 -6.84 -6.22
C SER A 11 11.55 -6.75 -7.12
N ALA A 12 12.47 -5.83 -6.79
CA ALA A 12 13.79 -5.78 -7.42
C ALA A 12 14.66 -6.99 -7.05
N TYR A 13 15.64 -7.28 -7.91
CA TYR A 13 16.72 -8.20 -7.56
C TYR A 13 17.60 -7.61 -6.44
N ARG A 14 18.25 -8.48 -5.65
CA ARG A 14 19.12 -8.03 -4.54
C ARG A 14 20.21 -7.08 -5.04
N GLY A 15 20.34 -5.94 -4.36
CA GLY A 15 21.28 -4.88 -4.73
C GLY A 15 20.78 -3.93 -5.84
N ALA A 16 19.73 -4.29 -6.56
CA ALA A 16 19.09 -3.41 -7.53
C ALA A 16 18.07 -2.49 -6.84
N ARG A 17 17.83 -1.31 -7.45
CA ARG A 17 16.81 -0.32 -7.02
C ARG A 17 15.73 -0.14 -8.07
N ASP A 18 15.60 -1.12 -8.93
CA ASP A 18 14.85 -1.13 -10.18
C ASP A 18 13.97 -2.39 -10.19
N GLY A 19 12.83 -2.33 -9.49
CA GLY A 19 11.86 -3.41 -9.42
C GLY A 19 10.91 -3.43 -10.61
N MET A 20 9.70 -3.98 -10.40
CA MET A 20 8.65 -4.02 -11.41
C MET A 20 8.37 -2.62 -12.00
N ARG A 21 8.40 -2.51 -13.34
CA ARG A 21 8.21 -1.25 -14.08
C ARG A 21 6.85 -1.12 -14.76
N ASP A 22 6.27 -2.24 -15.17
CA ASP A 22 4.96 -2.32 -15.80
C ASP A 22 4.39 -3.74 -15.64
N GLY A 23 3.18 -3.96 -16.16
CA GLY A 23 2.47 -5.22 -16.09
C GLY A 23 1.48 -5.29 -14.93
N ALA A 24 0.84 -6.46 -14.79
CA ALA A 24 -0.15 -6.71 -13.75
C ALA A 24 0.10 -8.07 -13.11
N ILE A 25 0.15 -8.08 -11.78
CA ILE A 25 0.19 -9.30 -10.97
C ILE A 25 -1.13 -9.37 -10.20
N ILE A 26 -1.81 -10.52 -10.28
CA ILE A 26 -3.03 -10.78 -9.51
C ILE A 26 -2.80 -12.06 -8.70
N ILE A 27 -2.96 -11.96 -7.38
CA ILE A 27 -2.79 -13.05 -6.41
C ILE A 27 -4.14 -13.29 -5.76
N HIS A 28 -4.71 -14.47 -5.94
CA HIS A 28 -6.01 -14.82 -5.37
C HIS A 28 -5.95 -15.20 -3.89
N GLY A 29 -4.80 -15.71 -3.43
CA GLY A 29 -4.53 -15.91 -2.01
C GLY A 29 -3.82 -14.71 -1.37
N SER A 30 -3.01 -15.00 -0.36
CA SER A 30 -2.17 -14.03 0.35
C SER A 30 -0.79 -13.89 -0.31
N ALA A 31 -0.05 -12.84 0.03
CA ALA A 31 1.36 -12.69 -0.34
C ALA A 31 2.23 -12.51 0.91
N GLY A 32 3.52 -12.85 0.80
CA GLY A 32 4.48 -12.65 1.87
C GLY A 32 4.88 -11.19 2.08
N SER A 33 6.03 -11.01 2.72
CA SER A 33 6.61 -9.71 3.02
C SER A 33 7.27 -9.07 1.80
N GLU A 34 7.45 -7.75 1.86
CA GLU A 34 8.18 -6.95 0.86
C GLU A 34 7.60 -7.06 -0.56
N LEU A 35 6.29 -7.30 -0.69
CA LEU A 35 5.54 -7.24 -1.93
C LEU A 35 5.78 -5.89 -2.64
N GLY A 36 6.25 -5.90 -3.89
CA GLY A 36 6.47 -4.68 -4.68
C GLY A 36 7.64 -3.83 -4.18
N ASN A 37 8.65 -4.45 -3.56
CA ASN A 37 9.86 -3.75 -3.13
C ASN A 37 10.57 -3.09 -4.34
N PHE A 38 10.92 -1.81 -4.22
CA PHE A 38 11.48 -0.97 -5.31
C PHE A 38 10.62 -0.91 -6.59
N MET A 39 9.31 -1.17 -6.50
CA MET A 39 8.39 -1.04 -7.63
C MET A 39 8.40 0.39 -8.20
N ARG A 40 8.47 0.51 -9.52
CA ARG A 40 8.49 1.79 -10.26
C ARG A 40 7.23 2.01 -11.10
N GLY A 41 6.50 0.95 -11.43
CA GLY A 41 5.27 1.03 -12.21
C GLY A 41 4.56 -0.32 -12.32
N GLY A 42 3.46 -0.35 -13.06
CA GLY A 42 2.57 -1.52 -13.14
C GLY A 42 1.61 -1.61 -11.96
N SER A 43 1.04 -2.79 -11.75
CA SER A 43 0.01 -3.03 -10.73
C SER A 43 0.12 -4.40 -10.07
N ILE A 44 -0.16 -4.46 -8.76
CA ILE A 44 -0.27 -5.71 -8.01
C ILE A 44 -1.60 -5.70 -7.25
N GLU A 45 -2.42 -6.73 -7.42
CA GLU A 45 -3.62 -6.98 -6.64
C GLU A 45 -3.47 -8.28 -5.84
N VAL A 46 -3.70 -8.20 -4.53
CA VAL A 46 -3.74 -9.34 -3.62
C VAL A 46 -5.14 -9.44 -3.04
N ARG A 47 -5.82 -10.57 -3.27
CA ARG A 47 -7.19 -10.80 -2.77
C ARG A 47 -7.22 -11.27 -1.31
N GLY A 48 -6.12 -11.87 -0.84
CA GLY A 48 -5.90 -12.16 0.59
C GLY A 48 -5.14 -11.04 1.30
N SER A 49 -4.40 -11.44 2.35
CA SER A 49 -3.59 -10.56 3.19
C SER A 49 -2.13 -10.51 2.71
N VAL A 50 -1.38 -9.53 3.21
CA VAL A 50 0.06 -9.39 2.95
C VAL A 50 0.86 -9.35 4.24
N GLY A 51 2.12 -9.78 4.16
CA GLY A 51 3.07 -9.66 5.25
C GLY A 51 3.52 -8.22 5.51
N LEU A 52 4.71 -8.08 6.10
CA LEU A 52 5.30 -6.80 6.44
C LEU A 52 5.82 -6.07 5.19
N PHE A 53 5.86 -4.74 5.26
CA PHE A 53 6.53 -3.87 4.28
C PHE A 53 6.02 -3.95 2.82
N PRO A 54 4.71 -4.04 2.54
CA PRO A 54 4.25 -3.95 1.16
C PRO A 54 4.58 -2.56 0.59
N GLY A 55 5.18 -2.53 -0.60
CA GLY A 55 5.59 -1.32 -1.30
C GLY A 55 6.81 -0.60 -0.70
N ILE A 56 7.66 -1.31 0.04
CA ILE A 56 8.90 -0.70 0.57
C ILE A 56 9.79 -0.16 -0.57
N HIS A 57 10.30 1.06 -0.40
CA HIS A 57 11.08 1.78 -1.41
C HIS A 57 10.37 2.01 -2.77
N MET A 58 9.04 1.88 -2.83
CA MET A 58 8.26 2.11 -4.04
C MET A 58 8.42 3.55 -4.55
N ARG A 59 8.55 3.69 -5.87
CA ARG A 59 8.69 4.98 -6.59
C ARG A 59 7.61 5.20 -7.64
N GLY A 60 6.68 4.27 -7.78
CA GLY A 60 5.56 4.35 -8.71
C GLY A 60 4.83 3.02 -8.84
N GLY A 61 3.70 3.02 -9.55
CA GLY A 61 2.80 1.88 -9.66
C GLY A 61 1.66 1.90 -8.65
N ALA A 62 0.90 0.80 -8.58
CA ALA A 62 -0.22 0.66 -7.66
C ALA A 62 -0.30 -0.74 -7.03
N ILE A 63 -0.52 -0.80 -5.72
CA ILE A 63 -0.75 -2.03 -4.96
C ILE A 63 -2.15 -1.97 -4.34
N LEU A 64 -2.96 -3.01 -4.53
CA LEU A 64 -4.26 -3.20 -3.88
C LEU A 64 -4.23 -4.49 -3.06
N VAL A 65 -4.46 -4.38 -1.76
CA VAL A 65 -4.61 -5.50 -0.84
C VAL A 65 -6.05 -5.53 -0.35
N ARG A 66 -6.78 -6.61 -0.66
CA ARG A 66 -8.18 -6.77 -0.23
C ARG A 66 -8.32 -7.25 1.22
N GLY A 67 -7.32 -7.98 1.71
CA GLY A 67 -7.23 -8.41 3.10
C GLY A 67 -6.40 -7.47 3.97
N ASP A 68 -5.78 -8.05 4.99
CA ASP A 68 -5.02 -7.34 6.03
C ASP A 68 -3.55 -7.12 5.61
N CYS A 69 -2.88 -6.25 6.33
CA CYS A 69 -1.44 -6.03 6.22
C CYS A 69 -0.81 -6.14 7.60
N GLU A 70 0.21 -6.98 7.76
CA GLU A 70 0.90 -7.16 9.04
C GLU A 70 1.62 -5.89 9.52
N GLY A 71 1.92 -4.96 8.61
CA GLY A 71 2.31 -3.60 8.98
C GLY A 71 3.40 -2.99 8.12
N ARG A 72 3.73 -1.74 8.48
CA ARG A 72 4.71 -0.88 7.79
C ARG A 72 4.46 -0.72 6.26
N PRO A 73 3.21 -0.55 5.81
CA PRO A 73 2.94 -0.36 4.39
C PRO A 73 3.56 0.95 3.88
N GLY A 74 4.20 0.89 2.71
CA GLY A 74 4.78 2.06 2.06
C GLY A 74 5.99 2.66 2.77
N ALA A 75 6.62 1.94 3.71
CA ALA A 75 7.83 2.43 4.35
C ALA A 75 8.89 2.81 3.31
N PHE A 76 9.50 3.98 3.47
CA PHE A 76 10.48 4.52 2.53
C PHE A 76 9.97 4.74 1.09
N MET A 77 8.65 4.80 0.85
CA MET A 77 8.11 5.05 -0.48
C MET A 77 8.30 6.53 -0.87
N ARG A 78 8.67 6.78 -2.12
CA ARG A 78 8.79 8.14 -2.67
C ARG A 78 7.60 8.54 -3.51
N SER A 79 6.94 7.58 -4.16
CA SER A 79 5.72 7.81 -4.94
C SER A 79 4.98 6.49 -5.18
N GLY A 80 3.85 6.55 -5.87
CA GLY A 80 2.97 5.41 -6.12
C GLY A 80 1.78 5.36 -5.16
N LYS A 81 1.02 4.27 -5.23
CA LYS A 81 -0.22 4.13 -4.47
C LYS A 81 -0.35 2.74 -3.85
N ILE A 82 -0.71 2.69 -2.58
CA ILE A 82 -1.02 1.47 -1.85
C ILE A 82 -2.44 1.61 -1.28
N ILE A 83 -3.29 0.62 -1.51
CA ILE A 83 -4.67 0.56 -1.00
C ILE A 83 -4.81 -0.71 -0.19
N ILE A 84 -5.21 -0.59 1.08
CA ILE A 84 -5.44 -1.71 1.99
C ILE A 84 -6.90 -1.66 2.45
N CYS A 85 -7.65 -2.71 2.11
CA CYS A 85 -9.06 -2.82 2.46
C CYS A 85 -9.31 -3.47 3.84
N GLY A 86 -8.34 -4.21 4.37
CA GLY A 86 -8.41 -4.84 5.69
C GLY A 86 -7.77 -4.03 6.82
N HIS A 87 -7.41 -4.73 7.88
CA HIS A 87 -6.75 -4.20 9.06
C HIS A 87 -5.26 -3.96 8.83
N VAL A 88 -4.73 -2.91 9.46
CA VAL A 88 -3.30 -2.61 9.57
C VAL A 88 -3.02 -2.25 11.03
N PRO A 89 -2.05 -2.87 11.72
CA PRO A 89 -1.75 -2.56 13.12
C PRO A 89 -1.33 -1.11 13.39
N GLY A 90 -0.84 -0.42 12.35
CA GLY A 90 -0.42 0.95 12.44
C GLY A 90 0.10 1.48 11.10
N VAL A 91 0.01 2.80 10.95
CA VAL A 91 0.59 3.54 9.84
C VAL A 91 2.01 3.99 10.23
N PRO A 92 3.01 3.93 9.34
CA PRO A 92 4.33 4.47 9.64
C PRO A 92 4.27 5.97 9.99
N PRO A 93 5.10 6.45 10.94
CA PRO A 93 5.05 7.84 11.42
C PRO A 93 5.41 8.88 10.36
N GLY A 94 6.08 8.48 9.28
CA GLY A 94 6.40 9.36 8.16
C GLY A 94 5.21 9.68 7.24
N PHE A 95 4.00 9.19 7.55
CA PHE A 95 2.79 9.51 6.80
C PHE A 95 1.89 10.50 7.55
N SER A 96 1.41 11.50 6.82
CA SER A 96 0.42 12.46 7.30
C SER A 96 -0.94 12.19 6.65
N ILE A 97 -2.02 12.29 7.42
CA ILE A 97 -3.37 12.23 6.86
C ILE A 97 -3.59 13.41 5.92
N LEU A 98 -4.08 13.14 4.71
CA LEU A 98 -4.50 14.20 3.78
C LEU A 98 -6.02 14.43 3.89
N ARG A 99 -6.80 13.35 3.86
CA ARG A 99 -8.27 13.41 3.85
C ARG A 99 -8.89 12.03 4.09
N ILE A 100 -10.21 12.01 4.27
CA ILE A 100 -11.02 10.80 4.16
C ILE A 100 -11.61 10.72 2.75
N SER A 101 -11.38 9.61 2.06
CA SER A 101 -11.88 9.39 0.70
C SER A 101 -13.01 8.36 0.71
N LYS A 102 -14.16 8.66 0.08
CA LYS A 102 -15.29 7.72 -0.05
C LYS A 102 -14.97 6.52 -0.95
N SER A 103 -14.09 6.71 -1.93
CA SER A 103 -13.59 5.67 -2.82
C SER A 103 -12.21 6.07 -3.34
N VAL A 104 -11.45 5.08 -3.81
CA VAL A 104 -10.12 5.26 -4.40
C VAL A 104 -10.02 4.49 -5.70
N LYS A 105 -9.28 5.02 -6.68
CA LYS A 105 -9.11 4.35 -7.98
C LYS A 105 -7.92 3.40 -7.97
N PHE A 106 -8.13 2.16 -8.39
CA PHE A 106 -7.11 1.16 -8.71
C PHE A 106 -7.29 0.71 -10.17
N LYS A 107 -6.29 0.94 -11.02
CA LYS A 107 -6.35 0.62 -12.47
C LYS A 107 -7.62 1.11 -13.21
N GLY A 108 -8.16 2.26 -12.80
CA GLY A 108 -9.40 2.81 -13.37
C GLY A 108 -10.69 2.34 -12.67
N GLU A 109 -10.65 1.22 -11.95
CA GLU A 109 -11.76 0.72 -11.14
C GLU A 109 -11.87 1.47 -9.82
N LYS A 110 -13.09 1.65 -9.32
CA LYS A 110 -13.35 2.27 -8.01
C LYS A 110 -13.39 1.20 -6.93
N VAL A 111 -12.48 1.31 -5.97
CA VAL A 111 -12.54 0.58 -4.70
C VAL A 111 -13.33 1.43 -3.71
N GLN A 112 -14.40 0.88 -3.16
CA GLN A 112 -15.28 1.57 -2.22
C GLN A 112 -14.64 1.61 -0.83
N GLY A 113 -14.75 2.77 -0.17
CA GLY A 113 -14.21 3.01 1.17
C GLY A 113 -15.32 3.06 2.23
N PRO A 114 -15.19 3.94 3.25
CA PRO A 114 -14.26 5.06 3.34
C PRO A 114 -12.81 4.66 3.66
N PHE A 115 -11.85 5.47 3.19
CA PHE A 115 -10.42 5.29 3.42
C PHE A 115 -9.79 6.51 4.09
N TYR A 116 -8.96 6.29 5.11
CA TYR A 116 -7.92 7.24 5.50
C TYR A 116 -6.93 7.34 4.35
N THR A 117 -6.84 8.51 3.72
CA THR A 117 -5.90 8.77 2.62
C THR A 117 -4.74 9.58 3.17
N LEU A 118 -3.58 8.95 3.24
CA LEU A 118 -2.36 9.54 3.75
C LEU A 118 -1.39 9.87 2.61
N ILE A 119 -0.48 10.80 2.90
CA ILE A 119 0.64 11.19 2.04
C ILE A 119 1.96 10.94 2.77
N GLY A 120 2.92 10.36 2.05
CA GLY A 120 4.25 10.03 2.55
C GLY A 120 4.98 9.08 1.59
N ASP A 121 6.15 8.58 1.92
CA ASP A 121 6.84 8.75 3.19
C ASP A 121 7.56 10.10 3.25
N LEU A 122 7.13 10.98 4.16
CA LEU A 122 7.67 12.35 4.25
C LEU A 122 9.13 12.37 4.73
N THR A 123 9.62 11.30 5.36
CA THR A 123 11.05 11.20 5.70
C THR A 123 11.94 10.93 4.49
N GLU A 124 11.34 10.55 3.35
CA GLU A 124 12.01 10.29 2.08
C GLU A 124 11.70 11.35 1.00
N ASP A 125 11.16 12.50 1.41
CA ASP A 125 10.60 13.53 0.52
C ASP A 125 9.54 12.95 -0.44
N GLY A 126 8.79 11.94 0.03
CA GLY A 126 7.84 11.17 -0.76
C GLY A 126 6.43 11.75 -0.82
N ASP A 127 5.79 11.63 -1.98
CA ASP A 127 4.41 12.05 -2.25
C ASP A 127 3.44 10.86 -2.44
N GLY A 128 3.90 9.66 -2.07
CA GLY A 128 3.18 8.41 -2.14
C GLY A 128 1.83 8.44 -1.41
N ARG A 129 0.88 7.66 -1.93
CA ARG A 129 -0.49 7.61 -1.43
C ARG A 129 -0.76 6.28 -0.76
N LEU A 130 -0.92 6.32 0.55
CA LEU A 130 -1.38 5.17 1.34
C LEU A 130 -2.87 5.36 1.66
N HIS A 131 -3.69 4.39 1.27
CA HIS A 131 -5.12 4.37 1.56
C HIS A 131 -5.44 3.19 2.46
N VAL A 132 -5.91 3.45 3.68
CA VAL A 132 -6.26 2.41 4.66
C VAL A 132 -7.75 2.46 4.94
N ALA A 133 -8.44 1.34 4.85
CA ALA A 133 -9.88 1.28 5.10
C ALA A 133 -10.22 1.73 6.51
N LYS A 134 -11.29 2.50 6.67
CA LYS A 134 -11.67 3.06 7.97
C LYS A 134 -12.21 1.98 8.91
N ALA A 135 -13.18 1.20 8.45
CA ALA A 135 -13.98 0.30 9.29
C ALA A 135 -13.14 -0.74 10.05
N PRO A 136 -12.13 -1.41 9.46
CA PRO A 136 -11.30 -2.36 10.20
C PRO A 136 -10.24 -1.70 11.11
N ASN A 137 -10.15 -0.37 11.12
CA ASN A 137 -9.02 0.38 11.71
C ASN A 137 -9.50 1.51 12.63
N GLU A 138 -10.42 1.20 13.55
CA GLU A 138 -10.96 2.17 14.52
C GLU A 138 -9.87 2.82 15.38
N HIS A 139 -8.80 2.10 15.66
CA HIS A 139 -7.63 2.60 16.39
C HIS A 139 -6.93 3.76 15.66
N LEU A 140 -7.17 3.97 14.35
CA LEU A 140 -6.66 5.10 13.57
C LEU A 140 -7.59 6.32 13.58
N ALA A 141 -8.72 6.28 14.30
CA ALA A 141 -9.67 7.40 14.36
C ALA A 141 -9.05 8.70 14.89
N TYR A 142 -7.94 8.63 15.63
CA TYR A 142 -7.20 9.82 16.05
C TYR A 142 -6.70 10.67 14.87
N LEU A 143 -6.44 10.06 13.70
CA LEU A 143 -6.01 10.76 12.49
C LEU A 143 -7.04 11.79 12.02
N GLU A 144 -8.33 11.60 12.31
CA GLU A 144 -9.37 12.53 11.88
C GLU A 144 -9.20 13.93 12.49
N ARG A 145 -8.59 14.00 13.68
CA ARG A 145 -8.28 15.26 14.37
C ARG A 145 -7.14 16.04 13.71
N LEU A 146 -6.38 15.40 12.84
CA LEU A 146 -5.23 15.99 12.15
C LEU A 146 -5.61 16.51 10.75
N ILE A 147 -6.88 16.40 10.34
CA ILE A 147 -7.35 16.90 9.05
C ILE A 147 -7.63 18.40 9.17
N GLY A 148 -6.89 19.22 8.43
CA GLY A 148 -7.15 20.67 8.32
C GLY A 148 -6.54 21.53 9.43
N GLY A 149 -5.55 20.99 10.16
CA GLY A 149 -4.62 21.79 10.97
C GLY A 149 -3.53 22.46 10.14
#